data_AF-A0A957RHB4-F1
#
_entry.id   AF-A0A957RHB4-F1
#
_cell.length_a   1.000
_cell.length_b   1.000
_cell.length_c   1.000
_cell.angle_alpha   90.00
_cell.angle_beta   90.00
_cell.angle_gamma   90.00
#
_symmetry.space_group_name_H-M   'P 1'
#
loop_
_entity.id
_entity.type
_entity.pdbx_description
1 polymer ?
#
loop_
_entity_poly.entity_id
_entity_poly.type
_entity_poly.pdbx_seq_one_letter_code
_entity_poly.pdbx_strand_id
1 'polypeptide(L)'
;PDRLVHTTRAVGTVTRAMATLRRGDMIGVRGPFGSSWPLDDLKGKDIVLVGGGIGLAPLRPALYQLVAQRGDYGRVVLLYGARTPEDMLFRA
;
A
#
# COMPACT_ATOMS: atom_id res chain seq x y z
N PRO A 1 -12.38 13.61 -0.20
CA PRO A 1 -11.35 13.16 -1.17
C PRO A 1 -12.01 12.84 -2.52
N ASP A 2 -11.54 13.49 -3.59
CA ASP A 2 -12.14 13.34 -4.91
C ASP A 2 -11.83 11.99 -5.56
N ARG A 3 -10.83 11.26 -5.02
CA ARG A 3 -10.42 9.94 -5.51
C ARG A 3 -9.98 9.02 -4.39
N LEU A 4 -10.52 7.80 -4.39
CA LEU A 4 -10.02 6.68 -3.57
C LEU A 4 -9.26 5.71 -4.47
N VAL A 5 -8.07 5.29 -4.05
CA VAL A 5 -7.24 4.33 -4.79
C VAL A 5 -7.09 3.07 -3.96
N HIS A 6 -7.54 1.94 -4.51
CA HIS A 6 -7.42 0.62 -3.90
C HIS A 6 -6.61 -0.29 -4.83
N THR A 7 -5.71 -1.08 -4.25
CA THR A 7 -5.04 -2.16 -4.96
C THR A 7 -5.65 -3.47 -4.46
N THR A 8 -6.21 -4.27 -5.36
CA THR A 8 -6.84 -5.55 -5.04
C THR A 8 -6.18 -6.69 -5.83
N ARG A 9 -6.26 -7.91 -5.30
CA ARG A 9 -5.85 -9.13 -6.01
C ARG A 9 -7.07 -10.02 -6.18
N ALA A 10 -7.31 -10.48 -7.41
CA ALA A 10 -8.44 -11.35 -7.74
C ALA A 10 -8.20 -12.77 -7.21
N VAL A 11 -8.66 -13.03 -5.98
CA VAL A 11 -8.43 -14.31 -5.28
C VAL A 11 -9.73 -14.97 -4.78
N GLY A 12 -10.77 -14.18 -4.48
CA GLY A 12 -12.04 -14.68 -3.96
C GLY A 12 -13.24 -14.02 -4.64
N THR A 13 -14.46 -14.41 -4.23
CA THR A 13 -15.72 -13.98 -4.87
C THR A 13 -15.81 -12.48 -5.08
N VAL A 14 -15.54 -11.70 -4.02
CA VAL A 14 -15.62 -10.22 -4.08
C VAL A 14 -14.56 -9.65 -5.01
N THR A 15 -13.29 -10.04 -4.87
CA THR A 15 -12.20 -9.44 -5.67
C THR A 15 -12.21 -9.91 -7.13
N ARG A 16 -12.78 -11.07 -7.43
CA ARG A 16 -13.04 -11.52 -8.80
C ARG A 16 -14.18 -10.72 -9.44
N ALA A 17 -15.27 -10.45 -8.71
CA ALA A 17 -16.33 -9.55 -9.18
C ALA A 17 -15.81 -8.12 -9.42
N MET A 18 -14.92 -7.63 -8.54
CA MET A 18 -14.27 -6.34 -8.75
C MET A 18 -13.42 -6.30 -10.03
N ALA A 19 -12.77 -7.41 -10.40
CA ALA A 19 -11.94 -7.48 -11.60
C ALA A 19 -12.74 -7.38 -12.92
N THR A 20 -14.07 -7.54 -12.87
CA THR A 20 -14.96 -7.44 -14.03
C THR A 20 -15.68 -6.10 -14.14
N LEU A 21 -15.48 -5.19 -13.18
CA LEU A 21 -16.13 -3.88 -13.16
C LEU A 21 -15.67 -3.00 -14.32
N ARG A 22 -16.59 -2.14 -14.78
CA ARG A 22 -16.40 -1.17 -15.85
C ARG A 22 -16.49 0.25 -15.31
N ARG A 23 -15.99 1.21 -16.08
CA ARG A 23 -16.16 2.63 -15.76
C ARG A 23 -17.66 2.95 -15.72
N GLY A 24 -18.08 3.60 -14.64
CA GLY A 24 -19.49 3.94 -14.38
C GLY A 24 -20.22 2.94 -13.48
N ASP A 25 -19.67 1.74 -13.24
CA ASP A 25 -20.25 0.80 -12.28
C ASP A 25 -20.19 1.35 -10.85
N MET A 26 -21.20 1.03 -10.05
CA MET A 26 -21.29 1.47 -8.66
C MET A 26 -20.52 0.52 -7.73
N ILE A 27 -19.77 1.10 -6.78
CA ILE A 27 -19.08 0.37 -5.71
C ILE A 27 -19.51 0.97 -4.38
N GLY A 28 -20.07 0.15 -3.49
CA GLY A 28 -20.32 0.54 -2.11
C GLY A 28 -19.02 0.59 -1.32
N VAL A 29 -18.78 1.70 -0.60
CA VAL A 29 -17.59 1.90 0.23
C VAL A 29 -18.01 2.06 1.68
N ARG A 30 -17.31 1.39 2.61
CA ARG A 30 -17.48 1.53 4.06
C ARG A 30 -16.12 1.77 4.71
N GLY A 31 -16.08 2.59 5.75
CA GLY A 31 -14.87 2.97 6.47
C GLY A 31 -14.78 4.48 6.71
N PRO A 32 -13.57 5.02 6.98
CA PRO A 32 -12.29 4.32 7.03
C PRO A 32 -12.20 3.32 8.19
N PHE A 33 -11.42 2.24 7.99
CA PHE A 33 -11.10 1.27 9.03
C PHE A 33 -9.58 1.24 9.25
N GLY A 34 -9.15 1.04 10.50
CA GLY A 34 -7.75 1.06 10.91
C GLY A 34 -7.27 2.44 11.40
N SER A 35 -6.02 2.50 11.85
CA SER A 35 -5.31 3.72 12.28
C SER A 35 -4.14 4.03 11.35
N SER A 36 -3.61 5.25 11.43
CA SER A 36 -2.43 5.67 10.67
C SER A 36 -1.15 4.99 11.16
N TRP A 37 -0.15 4.90 10.28
CA TRP A 37 1.21 4.58 10.69
C TRP A 37 1.80 5.71 11.55
N PRO A 38 2.47 5.41 12.68
CA PRO A 38 2.94 6.43 13.63
C PRO A 38 4.26 7.06 13.17
N LEU A 39 4.28 7.70 11.98
CA LEU A 39 5.52 8.15 11.35
C LEU A 39 6.22 9.29 12.08
N ASP A 40 5.49 10.12 12.82
CA ASP A 40 6.07 11.20 13.62
C ASP A 40 6.86 10.65 14.82
N ASP A 41 6.34 9.62 15.48
CA ASP A 41 6.99 8.94 16.62
C ASP A 41 8.25 8.15 16.21
N LEU A 42 8.47 8.02 14.90
CA LEU A 42 9.58 7.30 14.28
C LEU A 42 10.70 8.21 13.77
N LYS A 43 10.54 9.54 13.86
CA LYS A 43 11.60 10.49 13.47
C LYS A 43 12.89 10.23 14.27
N GLY A 44 14.02 10.37 13.59
CA GLY A 44 15.36 10.07 14.10
C GLY A 44 15.71 8.57 14.20
N LYS A 45 14.80 7.65 13.88
CA LYS A 45 15.01 6.20 13.97
C LYS A 45 15.30 5.56 12.62
N ASP A 46 15.95 4.41 12.65
CA ASP A 46 16.06 3.51 11.50
C ASP A 46 14.73 2.78 11.28
N ILE A 47 14.28 2.73 10.03
CA ILE A 47 12.98 2.18 9.62
C ILE A 47 13.19 1.01 8.68
N VAL A 48 12.57 -0.12 9.00
CA VAL A 48 12.45 -1.27 8.10
C VAL A 48 10.99 -1.48 7.76
N LEU A 49 10.62 -1.33 6.49
CA LEU A 49 9.33 -1.73 5.96
C LEU A 49 9.43 -3.14 5.41
N VAL A 50 8.54 -4.03 5.84
CA VAL A 50 8.49 -5.41 5.36
C VAL A 50 7.13 -5.66 4.74
N GLY A 51 7.11 -5.99 3.45
CA GLY A 51 5.88 -6.26 2.72
C GLY A 51 6.07 -7.38 1.69
N GLY A 52 4.96 -8.00 1.29
CA GLY A 52 4.99 -9.00 0.23
C GLY A 52 3.73 -9.01 -0.62
N GLY A 53 3.90 -9.15 -1.94
CA GLY A 53 2.81 -9.07 -2.93
C GLY A 53 1.90 -7.86 -2.68
N ILE A 54 0.60 -8.13 -2.49
CA ILE A 54 -0.42 -7.11 -2.22
C ILE A 54 -0.26 -6.40 -0.87
N GLY A 55 0.48 -6.99 0.08
CA GLY A 55 0.78 -6.38 1.39
C GLY A 55 1.64 -5.12 1.30
N LEU A 56 2.26 -4.83 0.16
CA LEU A 56 2.94 -3.55 -0.07
C LEU A 56 1.95 -2.38 -0.27
N ALA A 57 0.73 -2.64 -0.75
CA ALA A 57 -0.26 -1.60 -1.02
C ALA A 57 -0.58 -0.72 0.21
N PRO A 58 -0.87 -1.26 1.41
CA PRO A 58 -1.12 -0.43 2.60
C PRO A 58 0.14 0.25 3.18
N LEU A 59 1.34 -0.24 2.84
CA LEU A 59 2.60 0.40 3.24
C LEU A 59 2.99 1.57 2.32
N ARG A 60 2.44 1.62 1.11
CA ARG A 60 2.81 2.61 0.09
C ARG A 60 2.63 4.06 0.54
N PRO A 61 1.54 4.45 1.21
CA PRO A 61 1.39 5.82 1.73
C PRO A 61 2.46 6.17 2.76
N ALA A 62 2.81 5.24 3.65
CA ALA A 62 3.86 5.44 4.63
C ALA A 62 5.25 5.54 3.97
N LEU A 63 5.54 4.66 3.01
CA LEU A 63 6.77 4.73 2.23
C LEU A 63 6.92 6.07 1.51
N TYR A 64 5.85 6.59 0.89
CA TYR A 64 5.89 7.90 0.23
C TYR A 64 6.13 9.04 1.22
N GLN A 65 5.52 9.01 2.41
CA GLN A 65 5.80 9.98 3.47
C GLN A 65 7.26 9.92 3.94
N LEU A 66 7.79 8.72 4.19
CA LEU A 66 9.18 8.50 4.59
C LEU A 66 10.18 8.99 3.52
N VAL A 67 9.86 8.83 2.23
CA VAL A 67 10.69 9.34 1.13
C VAL A 67 10.59 10.86 1.01
N ALA A 68 9.38 11.43 1.14
CA ALA A 68 9.16 12.87 1.06
C ALA A 68 9.82 13.63 2.21
N GLN A 69 9.84 13.05 3.42
CA GLN A 69 10.45 13.61 4.63
C GLN A 69 11.75 12.87 4.99
N ARG A 70 12.52 12.44 3.98
CA ARG A 70 13.66 11.53 4.18
C ARG A 70 14.66 12.04 5.23
N GLY A 71 14.89 13.34 5.31
CA GLY A 71 15.83 13.95 6.27
C GLY A 71 15.46 13.72 7.75
N ASP A 72 14.20 13.42 8.05
CA ASP A 72 13.70 13.28 9.41
C ASP A 72 13.97 11.89 10.01
N TYR A 73 14.52 10.95 9.23
CA TYR A 73 14.68 9.54 9.60
C TYR A 73 16.14 9.08 9.47
N GLY A 74 16.50 8.04 10.22
CA GLY A 74 17.76 7.32 10.10
C GLY A 74 17.84 6.51 8.79
N ARG A 75 18.33 5.28 8.80
CA ARG A 75 18.30 4.40 7.63
C ARG A 75 16.86 3.97 7.31
N VAL A 76 16.46 4.01 6.04
CA VAL A 76 15.17 3.47 5.59
C VAL A 76 15.41 2.30 4.64
N VAL A 77 14.89 1.12 4.98
CA VAL A 77 15.03 -0.12 4.19
C VAL A 77 13.65 -0.67 3.86
N LEU A 78 13.42 -1.02 2.60
CA LEU A 78 12.26 -1.79 2.17
C LEU A 78 12.69 -3.22 1.85
N LEU A 79 12.12 -4.18 2.58
CA LEU A 79 12.18 -5.60 2.26
C LEU A 79 10.87 -5.97 1.56
N TYR A 80 10.94 -6.21 0.26
CA TYR A 80 9.78 -6.53 -0.56
C TYR A 80 9.91 -7.89 -1.24
N GLY A 81 9.01 -8.82 -0.89
CA GLY A 81 8.96 -10.17 -1.45
C GLY A 81 7.78 -10.40 -2.38
N ALA A 82 7.96 -11.22 -3.41
CA ALA A 82 6.89 -11.76 -4.24
C ALA A 82 7.21 -13.22 -4.57
N ARG A 83 6.20 -14.00 -5.02
CA ARG A 83 6.39 -15.42 -5.32
C ARG A 83 7.26 -15.62 -6.56
N THR A 84 7.04 -14.80 -7.57
CA THR A 84 7.91 -14.68 -8.74
C THR A 84 8.24 -13.21 -8.95
N PRO A 85 9.27 -12.88 -9.75
CA PRO A 85 9.53 -11.51 -10.14
C PRO A 85 8.26 -10.85 -10.73
N GLU A 86 7.54 -11.52 -11.62
CA GLU A 86 6.35 -10.99 -12.31
C GLU A 86 5.21 -10.60 -11.34
N ASP A 87 5.17 -11.20 -10.16
CA ASP A 87 4.21 -10.89 -9.11
C ASP A 87 4.54 -9.60 -8.32
N MET A 88 5.70 -8.98 -8.55
CA MET A 88 6.05 -7.72 -7.90
C MET A 88 5.20 -6.57 -8.45
N LEU A 89 4.49 -5.93 -7.54
CA LEU A 89 3.67 -4.76 -7.79
C LEU A 89 4.53 -3.49 -7.86
N PHE A 90 4.04 -2.49 -8.58
CA PHE A 90 4.62 -1.14 -8.66
C PHE A 90 6.06 -1.09 -9.21
N ARG A 91 6.39 -2.00 -10.14
CA ARG A 91 7.60 -1.91 -10.96
C ARG A 91 7.54 -0.69 -11.89
N ALA A 92 8.70 -0.09 -12.14
CA ALA A 92 8.88 1.01 -13.10
C ALA A 92 8.88 0.50 -14.53
#